data_AF-A0ABD2GZ12-F1
#
_entry.id   AF-A0ABD2GZ12-F1
#
_cell.length_a   1.000
_cell.length_b   1.000
_cell.length_c   1.000
_cell.angle_alpha   90.00
_cell.angle_beta   90.00
_cell.angle_gamma   90.00
#
_symmetry.space_group_name_H-M   'P 1'
#
loop_
_entity.id
_entity.type
_entity.pdbx_description
1 polymer ?
#
loop_
_entity_poly.entity_id
_entity_poly.type
_entity_poly.pdbx_seq_one_letter_code
_entity_poly.pdbx_strand_id
1 'polypeptide(L)' 'MCCAMSLWIRGLRMCTPMGQEGDECHPMSHKVPFFGRRLHHICPCLPNLSCLMLEEGRFKCLSPYQFPDIYL' A
#
# COMPACT_ATOMS: atom_id res chain seq x y z
N MET A 1 3.31 5.25 -9.11
CA MET A 1 2.75 6.45 -8.43
C MET A 1 1.25 6.25 -8.19
N CYS A 2 0.70 6.81 -7.12
CA CYS A 2 -0.74 6.79 -6.82
C CYS A 2 -1.24 8.17 -6.39
N CYS A 3 -2.53 8.46 -6.55
CA CYS A 3 -3.15 9.65 -5.98
C CYS A 3 -3.59 9.36 -4.54
N ALA A 4 -2.89 9.95 -3.56
CA ALA A 4 -3.18 9.79 -2.13
C ALA A 4 -3.53 11.14 -1.49
N MET A 5 -4.19 11.10 -0.33
CA MET A 5 -4.45 12.31 0.46
C MET A 5 -3.19 12.78 1.18
N SER A 6 -2.98 14.09 1.27
CA SER A 6 -1.88 14.68 2.04
C SER A 6 -2.06 14.41 3.53
N LEU A 7 -0.95 14.15 4.23
CA LEU A 7 -0.90 14.05 5.69
C LEU A 7 -1.14 15.40 6.38
N TRP A 8 -0.73 16.48 5.73
CA TRP A 8 -0.62 17.81 6.34
C TRP A 8 -1.77 18.74 5.95
N ILE A 9 -2.33 18.57 4.75
CA ILE A 9 -3.36 19.48 4.21
C ILE A 9 -4.62 18.69 3.89
N ARG A 10 -5.68 18.92 4.67
CA ARG A 10 -6.97 18.25 4.49
C ARG A 10 -7.54 18.56 3.11
N GLY A 11 -7.93 17.51 2.39
CA GLY A 11 -8.54 17.63 1.06
C GLY A 11 -7.55 17.81 -0.11
N LEU A 12 -6.26 18.05 0.17
CA LEU A 12 -5.24 18.05 -0.87
C LEU A 12 -4.91 16.61 -1.28
N ARG A 13 -4.82 16.39 -2.59
CA ARG A 13 -4.33 15.14 -3.18
C ARG A 13 -3.06 15.42 -3.96
N MET A 14 -2.13 14.50 -3.84
CA MET A 14 -0.85 14.57 -4.54
C MET A 14 -0.48 13.21 -5.12
N CYS A 15 0.39 13.24 -6.10
CA CYS A 15 1.04 12.04 -6.59
C CYS A 15 2.06 11.59 -5.55
N THR A 16 1.80 10.45 -4.93
CA THR A 16 2.69 9.81 -3.95
C THR A 16 3.33 8.57 -4.61
N PRO A 17 4.60 8.25 -4.34
CA PRO A 17 5.20 7.00 -4.79
C PRO A 17 4.42 5.78 -4.25
N MET A 18 4.52 4.66 -4.96
CA MET A 18 4.00 3.37 -4.46
C MET A 18 4.96 2.81 -3.41
N GLY A 19 4.46 1.95 -2.53
CA GLY A 19 5.29 1.31 -1.50
C GLY A 19 6.34 0.37 -2.09
N GLN A 20 7.58 0.54 -1.66
CA GLN A 20 8.72 -0.33 -1.98
C GLN A 20 8.81 -1.50 -1.01
N GLU A 21 9.74 -2.41 -1.23
CA GLU A 21 9.92 -3.57 -0.35
C GLU A 21 10.29 -3.12 1.07
N GLY A 22 9.57 -3.63 2.07
CA GLY A 22 9.69 -3.24 3.47
C GLY A 22 8.88 -2.01 3.89
N ASP A 23 8.28 -1.26 2.95
CA ASP A 23 7.45 -0.10 3.30
C ASP A 23 6.14 -0.54 3.96
N GLU A 24 5.62 0.30 4.86
CA GLU A 24 4.32 0.09 5.45
C GLU A 24 3.22 0.20 4.40
N CYS A 25 2.26 -0.71 4.48
CA CYS A 25 1.11 -0.75 3.61
C CYS A 25 -0.15 -1.00 4.42
N HIS A 26 -1.30 -0.89 3.76
CA HIS A 26 -2.58 -1.20 4.38
C HIS A 26 -3.36 -2.14 3.45
N PRO A 27 -4.03 -3.19 3.94
CA PRO A 27 -4.71 -4.17 3.08
C PRO A 27 -5.83 -3.55 2.23
N MET A 28 -6.48 -2.51 2.75
CA MET A 28 -7.45 -1.69 2.00
C MET A 28 -6.80 -0.70 1.00
N SER A 29 -5.48 -0.71 0.85
CA SER A 29 -4.81 0.02 -0.23
C SER A 29 -4.99 -0.76 -1.52
N HIS A 30 -6.15 -0.61 -2.16
CA HIS A 30 -6.48 -1.25 -3.43
C HIS A 30 -5.34 -1.11 -4.45
N LYS A 31 -5.03 -2.21 -5.16
CA LYS A 31 -4.08 -2.22 -6.28
C LYS A 31 -4.54 -1.25 -7.39
N VAL A 32 -3.57 -0.70 -8.13
CA VAL A 32 -3.84 0.21 -9.25
C VAL A 32 -4.06 -0.63 -10.53
N PRO A 33 -5.04 -0.29 -11.39
CA PRO A 33 -5.93 0.88 -11.33
C PRO A 33 -7.07 0.71 -10.32
N PHE A 34 -7.20 1.69 -9.42
CA PHE A 34 -8.35 1.81 -8.51
C PHE A 34 -9.26 2.90 -9.03
N PHE A 35 -10.46 2.53 -9.49
CA PHE A 35 -11.42 3.48 -10.09
C PHE A 35 -12.21 4.30 -9.06
N GLY A 36 -12.02 4.04 -7.75
CA GLY A 36 -12.64 4.79 -6.67
C GLY A 36 -11.82 6.00 -6.20
N ARG A 37 -12.38 6.76 -5.24
CA ARG A 37 -11.64 7.83 -4.54
C ARG A 37 -10.85 7.26 -3.37
N ARG A 38 -9.53 7.32 -3.44
CA ARG A 38 -8.67 7.00 -2.30
C ARG A 38 -8.83 8.09 -1.23
N LEU A 39 -9.23 7.67 -0.03
CA LEU A 39 -9.32 8.51 1.17
C LEU A 39 -8.17 8.23 2.15
N HIS A 40 -7.23 7.37 1.76
CA HIS A 40 -6.05 7.05 2.55
C HIS A 40 -4.84 7.85 2.07
N HIS A 41 -3.94 8.13 3.00
CA HIS A 41 -2.62 8.70 2.72
C HIS A 41 -1.61 7.65 2.24
N ILE A 42 -1.95 6.36 2.39
CA ILE A 42 -1.11 5.21 2.01
C ILE A 42 -1.39 4.80 0.56
N CYS A 43 -0.32 4.68 -0.22
CA CYS A 43 -0.36 4.11 -1.57
C CYS A 43 -0.21 2.59 -1.53
N PRO A 44 -0.72 1.88 -2.56
CA PRO A 44 -0.44 0.45 -2.69
C PRO A 44 1.04 0.19 -2.94
N CYS A 45 1.48 -1.04 -2.68
CA CYS A 45 2.79 -1.53 -3.03
C CYS A 45 3.04 -1.50 -4.55
N LEU A 46 4.31 -1.57 -4.94
CA LEU A 46 4.69 -1.77 -6.34
C LEU A 46 4.08 -3.05 -6.93
N PRO A 47 3.90 -3.14 -8.27
CA PRO A 47 3.20 -4.25 -8.91
C PRO A 47 3.78 -5.66 -8.62
N ASN A 48 5.08 -5.73 -8.32
CA ASN A 48 5.81 -6.96 -7.99
C ASN A 48 5.77 -7.31 -6.48
N LEU A 49 5.07 -6.52 -5.66
CA LEU A 49 5.00 -6.67 -4.22
C LEU A 49 3.55 -6.87 -3.76
N SER A 50 3.40 -7.55 -2.63
CA SER A 50 2.12 -7.79 -1.96
C SER A 50 2.14 -7.15 -0.56
N CYS A 51 1.00 -6.63 -0.13
CA CYS A 51 0.85 -6.11 1.22
C CYS A 51 0.55 -7.27 2.18
N LEU A 52 1.53 -7.68 2.98
CA LEU A 52 1.46 -8.85 3.87
C LEU A 52 1.49 -8.43 5.34
N MET A 53 0.76 -9.18 6.17
CA MET A 53 0.80 -9.01 7.63
C MET A 53 2.06 -9.67 8.18
N LEU A 54 2.87 -8.93 8.94
CA LEU A 54 4.06 -9.47 9.61
C LEU A 54 3.82 -9.69 11.10
N GLU A 55 3.08 -8.79 11.72
CA GLU A 55 2.67 -8.82 13.12
C GLU A 55 1.21 -8.32 13.18
N GLU A 56 0.48 -8.62 14.25
CA GLU A 56 -0.90 -8.20 14.43
C GLU A 56 -1.07 -6.69 14.17
N GLY A 57 -1.76 -6.35 13.07
CA GLY A 57 -2.05 -4.97 12.67
C GLY A 57 -0.93 -4.24 11.89
N ARG A 58 0.24 -4.86 11.68
CA ARG A 58 1.34 -4.28 10.89
C ARG A 58 1.50 -4.98 9.56
N PHE A 59 1.27 -4.24 8.48
CA PHE A 59 1.41 -4.75 7.13
C PHE A 59 2.56 -4.07 6.40
N LYS A 60 3.34 -4.85 5.66
CA LYS A 60 4.44 -4.35 4.83
C LYS A 60 4.38 -4.89 3.42
N CYS A 61 4.93 -4.12 2.49
CA CYS A 61 5.11 -4.53 1.11
C CYS A 61 6.25 -5.55 1.03
N LEU A 62 5.94 -6.79 0.68
CA LEU A 62 6.90 -7.89 0.60
C LEU A 62 6.76 -8.62 -0.73
N SER A 63 7.86 -9.25 -1.16
CA SER A 63 7.82 -10.13 -2.32
C SER A 63 6.96 -11.37 -2.03
N PRO A 64 5.92 -11.65 -2.84
CA PRO A 64 5.08 -12.84 -2.66
C PRO A 64 5.87 -14.15 -2.82
N TYR A 65 7.03 -14.12 -3.48
CA TYR A 65 7.88 -15.29 -3.70
C TYR A 65 8.79 -15.63 -2.52
N GLN A 66 9.10 -14.65 -1.65
CA GLN A 66 9.95 -14.89 -0.46
C GLN A 66 9.14 -15.33 0.76
N PHE A 67 7.83 -15.07 0.79
CA PHE A 67 6.96 -15.37 1.93
C PHE A 67 5.71 -16.17 1.51
N PRO A 68 5.87 -17.40 1.00
CA PRO A 68 4.74 -18.24 0.60
C PRO A 68 3.88 -18.70 1.80
N ASP A 69 4.46 -18.79 2.99
CA ASP A 69 3.79 -19.34 4.19
C ASP A 69 2.82 -18.38 4.89
N ILE A 70 2.74 -17.10 4.48
CA ILE A 70 1.81 -16.10 5.05
C ILE A 70 0.43 -16.14 4.34
N TYR A 71 0.26 -17.01 3.34
CA TYR A 71 -0.97 -17.18 2.56
C TYR A 71 -1.85 -18.37 2.97
N LEU A 72 -1.52 -19.08 4.07
CA LEU A 72 -2.27 -20.23 4.60
C LEU A 72 -3.09 -19.88 5.85
#